data_AF-A0A933UDG8-F1
#
_entry.id   AF-A0A933UDG8-F1
#
_cell.length_a   1.000
_cell.length_b   1.000
_cell.length_c   1.000
_cell.angle_alpha   90.00
_cell.angle_beta   90.00
_cell.angle_gamma   90.00
#
_symmetry.space_group_name_H-M   'P 1'
#
loop_
_entity.id
_entity.type
_entity.pdbx_description
1 polymer ?
#
loop_
_entity_poly.entity_id
_entity_poly.type
_entity_poly.pdbx_seq_one_letter_code
_entity_poly.pdbx_strand_id
1 'polypeptide(L)'
;MDFAAESESQTFSVGPDCVIIQDGIVYLYARRPFPDWTIREFSRQAIYFRDGKFYLRLKEAAPKPYAVRYELAPWPADLHEQSKQSFVYDEAAVAARDRGARYAHGQEFVHRFLFLLYPLLGFCWSGTKERVLQPLGFVPVSITAASTALEFGLALLQGILFGYLGGGVFAQAQSAMALHPATFDPPSRLVDLGIFLVLLLDCVMRYSQVLRGDEVPDGFLEWLFRFRRKRRTPPE
;
A
#
# COMPACT_ATOMS: atom_id res chain seq x y z
N MET A 1 -62.08 -1.19 11.06
CA MET A 1 -61.17 -1.89 11.99
C MET A 1 -60.28 -2.75 11.12
N ASP A 2 -59.17 -2.17 10.67
CA ASP A 2 -58.24 -2.86 9.79
C ASP A 2 -57.40 -3.81 10.63
N PHE A 3 -57.44 -5.10 10.27
CA PHE A 3 -56.55 -6.10 10.81
C PHE A 3 -55.15 -5.77 10.32
N ALA A 4 -54.27 -5.31 11.22
CA ALA A 4 -52.85 -5.28 10.98
C ALA A 4 -52.41 -6.72 10.71
N ALA A 5 -52.26 -7.08 9.44
CA ALA A 5 -51.68 -8.36 9.06
C ALA A 5 -50.27 -8.39 9.66
N GLU A 6 -50.04 -9.34 10.58
CA GLU A 6 -48.70 -9.63 11.10
C GLU A 6 -47.85 -10.08 9.91
N SER A 7 -47.06 -9.16 9.36
CA SER A 7 -46.14 -9.43 8.27
C SER A 7 -45.02 -10.32 8.82
N GLU A 8 -44.94 -11.54 8.31
CA GLU A 8 -43.90 -12.49 8.70
C GLU A 8 -42.52 -11.93 8.34
N SER A 9 -41.75 -11.54 9.35
CA SER A 9 -40.36 -11.14 9.17
C SER A 9 -39.51 -12.37 8.91
N GLN A 10 -38.90 -12.46 7.73
CA GLN A 10 -37.97 -13.53 7.38
C GLN A 10 -36.54 -13.05 7.57
N THR A 11 -35.78 -13.74 8.42
CA THR A 11 -34.38 -13.43 8.68
C THR A 11 -33.48 -14.57 8.19
N PHE A 12 -32.41 -14.24 7.47
CA PHE A 12 -31.40 -15.21 7.06
C PHE A 12 -30.03 -14.55 6.86
N SER A 13 -28.98 -15.37 6.79
CA SER A 13 -27.60 -14.95 6.62
C SER A 13 -27.14 -15.07 5.17
N VAL A 14 -26.34 -14.11 4.70
CA VAL A 14 -25.61 -14.18 3.42
C VAL A 14 -24.14 -13.97 3.71
N GLY A 15 -23.40 -15.08 3.87
CA GLY A 15 -22.06 -15.06 4.44
C GLY A 15 -22.07 -14.44 5.86
N PRO A 16 -21.21 -13.45 6.16
CA PRO A 16 -21.19 -12.77 7.46
C PRO A 16 -22.28 -11.70 7.65
N ASP A 17 -23.05 -11.38 6.61
CA ASP A 17 -24.10 -10.37 6.65
C ASP A 17 -25.44 -10.98 7.07
N CYS A 18 -26.31 -10.16 7.66
CA CYS A 18 -27.67 -10.55 8.04
C CYS A 18 -28.70 -9.79 7.19
N VAL A 19 -29.69 -10.51 6.68
CA VAL A 19 -30.77 -9.95 5.86
C VAL A 19 -32.11 -10.21 6.53
N ILE A 20 -32.90 -9.15 6.66
CA ILE A 20 -34.27 -9.19 7.19
C ILE A 20 -35.20 -8.68 6.10
N ILE A 21 -36.20 -9.48 5.74
CA ILE A 21 -37.25 -9.10 4.80
C ILE A 21 -38.51 -8.83 5.61
N GLN A 22 -39.03 -7.60 5.49
CA GLN A 22 -40.25 -7.17 6.17
C GLN A 22 -41.02 -6.23 5.24
N ASP A 23 -42.31 -6.51 5.02
CA ASP A 23 -43.19 -5.67 4.18
C ASP A 23 -42.64 -5.44 2.76
N GLY A 24 -41.94 -6.43 2.20
CA GLY A 24 -41.27 -6.33 0.89
C GLY A 24 -40.02 -5.46 0.87
N ILE A 25 -39.65 -4.84 2.00
CA ILE A 25 -38.39 -4.11 2.17
C ILE A 25 -37.32 -5.09 2.64
N VAL A 26 -36.13 -4.98 2.06
CA VAL A 26 -34.98 -5.81 2.45
C VAL A 26 -34.01 -4.94 3.26
N TYR A 27 -33.90 -5.25 4.54
CA TYR A 27 -32.91 -4.65 5.43
C TYR A 27 -31.66 -5.52 5.45
N LEU A 28 -30.54 -4.96 5.00
CA LEU A 28 -29.25 -5.62 4.96
C LEU A 28 -28.32 -5.03 6.04
N TYR A 29 -27.89 -5.87 6.96
CA TYR A 29 -26.90 -5.56 7.97
C TYR A 29 -25.55 -6.13 7.54
N ALA A 30 -24.70 -5.26 6.99
CA ALA A 30 -23.42 -5.65 6.44
C ALA A 30 -22.29 -5.45 7.45
N ARG A 31 -21.39 -6.44 7.58
CA ARG A 31 -20.19 -6.29 8.42
C ARG A 31 -19.20 -5.27 7.86
N ARG A 32 -19.22 -5.07 6.54
CA ARG A 32 -18.37 -4.11 5.83
C ARG A 32 -19.19 -3.38 4.77
N PRO A 33 -18.95 -2.08 4.55
CA PRO A 33 -19.65 -1.35 3.53
C PRO A 33 -19.31 -1.86 2.13
N PHE A 34 -20.29 -1.88 1.24
CA PHE A 34 -20.06 -1.87 -0.20
C PHE A 34 -19.67 -0.45 -0.62
N PRO A 35 -18.46 -0.23 -1.19
CA PRO A 35 -17.96 1.10 -1.53
C PRO A 35 -18.77 1.74 -2.66
N ASP A 36 -19.20 0.94 -3.65
CA ASP A 36 -19.90 1.43 -4.83
C ASP A 36 -21.38 1.74 -4.59
N TRP A 37 -21.93 1.28 -3.45
CA TRP A 37 -23.33 1.49 -3.07
C TRP A 37 -23.52 2.91 -2.55
N THR A 38 -24.05 3.76 -3.41
CA THR A 38 -24.39 5.17 -3.16
C THR A 38 -25.88 5.41 -3.43
N ILE A 39 -26.52 6.23 -2.59
CA ILE A 39 -27.92 6.63 -2.79
C ILE A 39 -27.94 7.65 -3.94
N ARG A 40 -28.78 7.42 -4.95
CA ARG A 40 -28.91 8.28 -6.13
C ARG A 40 -30.38 8.47 -6.47
N GLU A 41 -30.79 9.70 -6.73
CA GLU A 41 -32.20 10.02 -7.03
C GLU A 41 -32.57 9.67 -8.48
N PHE A 42 -31.75 10.10 -9.44
CA PHE A 42 -32.02 10.04 -10.90
C PHE A 42 -31.30 8.92 -11.65
N SER A 43 -30.47 8.13 -10.98
CA SER A 43 -29.74 7.01 -11.58
C SER A 43 -29.52 5.92 -10.55
N ARG A 44 -30.62 5.34 -10.10
CA ARG A 44 -30.62 4.30 -9.08
C ARG A 44 -29.85 3.09 -9.58
N GLN A 45 -28.96 2.55 -8.76
CA GLN A 45 -28.30 1.28 -9.04
C GLN A 45 -29.29 0.14 -8.81
N ALA A 46 -29.44 -0.75 -9.80
CA ALA A 46 -30.26 -1.94 -9.64
C ALA A 46 -29.52 -2.97 -8.78
N ILE A 47 -30.11 -3.38 -7.66
CA ILE A 47 -29.57 -4.42 -6.77
C ILE A 47 -30.48 -5.63 -6.88
N TYR A 48 -29.99 -6.70 -7.47
CA TYR A 48 -30.70 -7.97 -7.58
C TYR A 48 -30.40 -8.80 -6.35
N PHE A 49 -31.46 -9.31 -5.71
CA PHE A 49 -31.35 -10.17 -4.56
C PHE A 49 -32.38 -11.28 -4.65
N ARG A 50 -31.92 -12.53 -4.64
CA ARG A 50 -32.72 -13.68 -5.08
C ARG A 50 -33.33 -13.36 -6.45
N ASP A 51 -34.65 -13.48 -6.59
CA ASP A 51 -35.38 -13.19 -7.82
C ASP A 51 -35.96 -11.76 -7.87
N GLY A 52 -35.65 -10.92 -6.86
CA GLY A 52 -36.17 -9.56 -6.75
C GLY A 52 -35.18 -8.50 -7.24
N LYS A 53 -35.72 -7.43 -7.84
CA LYS A 53 -34.98 -6.22 -8.20
C LYS A 53 -35.29 -5.11 -7.20
N PHE A 54 -34.25 -4.55 -6.61
CA PHE A 54 -34.35 -3.51 -5.58
C PHE A 54 -33.49 -2.31 -5.94
N TYR A 55 -33.70 -1.20 -5.24
CA TYR A 55 -32.79 -0.06 -5.23
C TYR A 55 -32.46 0.33 -3.78
N LEU A 56 -31.30 0.95 -3.60
CA LEU A 56 -30.87 1.43 -2.30
C LEU A 56 -31.66 2.69 -1.92
N ARG A 57 -32.51 2.59 -0.88
CA ARG A 57 -33.30 3.70 -0.34
C ARG A 57 -32.54 4.44 0.77
N LEU A 58 -31.88 3.70 1.66
CA LEU A 58 -31.26 4.25 2.86
C LEU A 58 -29.94 3.53 3.18
N LYS A 59 -28.95 4.27 3.69
CA LYS A 59 -27.62 3.77 4.08
C LYS A 59 -27.20 4.46 5.37
N GLU A 60 -27.07 3.69 6.45
CA GLU A 60 -26.84 4.22 7.80
C GLU A 60 -25.81 3.38 8.56
N ALA A 61 -25.24 3.93 9.63
CA ALA A 61 -24.42 3.14 10.55
C ALA A 61 -25.28 2.08 11.26
N ALA A 62 -24.76 0.86 11.38
CA ALA A 62 -25.42 -0.22 12.11
C ALA A 62 -24.81 -0.45 13.50
N PRO A 63 -25.56 -1.04 14.44
CA PRO A 63 -24.99 -1.55 15.68
C PRO A 63 -23.98 -2.68 15.43
N LYS A 64 -22.95 -2.76 16.28
CA LYS A 64 -22.00 -3.89 16.27
C LYS A 64 -22.77 -5.22 16.40
N PRO A 65 -22.35 -6.29 15.69
CA PRO A 65 -21.09 -6.44 14.94
C PRO A 65 -21.12 -5.90 13.50
N TYR A 66 -22.20 -5.27 13.06
CA TYR A 66 -22.34 -4.74 11.72
C TYR A 66 -21.82 -3.31 11.65
N ALA A 67 -21.36 -2.89 10.46
CA ALA A 67 -20.86 -1.54 10.25
C ALA A 67 -21.92 -0.64 9.62
N VAL A 68 -22.70 -1.18 8.67
CA VAL A 68 -23.67 -0.41 7.88
C VAL A 68 -24.97 -1.19 7.72
N ARG A 69 -26.08 -0.48 7.85
CA ARG A 69 -27.42 -0.95 7.51
C ARG A 69 -27.83 -0.33 6.18
N TYR A 70 -28.22 -1.18 5.25
CA TYR A 70 -28.82 -0.79 3.98
C TYR A 70 -30.29 -1.13 3.98
N GLU A 71 -31.09 -0.27 3.40
CA GLU A 71 -32.50 -0.52 3.18
C GLU A 71 -32.78 -0.52 1.69
N LEU A 72 -33.19 -1.68 1.18
CA LEU A 72 -33.47 -1.88 -0.22
C LEU A 72 -34.98 -1.92 -0.41
N ALA A 73 -35.48 -0.98 -1.19
CA ALA A 73 -36.89 -0.92 -1.56
C ALA A 73 -37.10 -1.64 -2.91
N PRO A 74 -38.26 -2.28 -3.12
CA PRO A 74 -38.60 -2.89 -4.40
C PRO A 74 -38.47 -1.88 -5.54
N TRP A 75 -37.99 -2.32 -6.70
CA TRP A 75 -37.92 -1.46 -7.88
C TRP A 75 -39.34 -0.97 -8.25
N PRO A 76 -39.55 0.35 -8.45
CA PRO A 76 -40.88 0.87 -8.76
C PRO A 76 -41.36 0.33 -10.12
N ALA A 77 -42.62 -0.12 -10.19
CA ALA A 77 -43.18 -0.74 -11.40
C ALA A 77 -43.37 0.27 -12.55
N ASP A 78 -43.55 1.54 -12.21
CA ASP A 78 -43.72 2.68 -13.10
C ASP A 78 -42.37 3.19 -13.68
N LEU A 79 -41.25 2.79 -13.08
CA LEU A 79 -39.93 3.27 -13.49
C LEU A 79 -39.30 2.35 -14.54
N HIS A 80 -39.50 2.67 -15.81
CA HIS A 80 -38.87 1.98 -16.95
C HIS A 80 -37.38 2.33 -17.15
N GLU A 81 -36.77 3.11 -16.24
CA GLU A 81 -35.36 3.48 -16.34
C GLU A 81 -34.46 2.25 -16.33
N GLN A 82 -33.66 2.11 -17.39
CA GLN A 82 -32.57 1.15 -17.43
C GLN A 82 -31.42 1.69 -16.58
N SER A 83 -31.18 1.06 -15.44
CA SER A 83 -29.96 1.34 -14.68
C SER A 83 -28.75 0.92 -15.50
N LYS A 84 -27.79 1.85 -15.68
CA LYS A 84 -26.51 1.54 -16.33
C LYS A 84 -25.66 0.58 -15.51
N GLN A 85 -25.95 0.43 -14.22
CA GLN A 85 -25.18 -0.39 -13.28
C GLN A 85 -26.13 -1.32 -12.53
N SER A 86 -25.87 -2.61 -12.65
CA SER A 86 -26.52 -3.65 -11.86
C SER A 86 -25.54 -4.31 -10.92
N PHE A 87 -26.02 -4.68 -9.74
CA PHE A 87 -25.27 -5.43 -8.75
C PHE A 87 -26.09 -6.65 -8.34
N VAL A 88 -25.47 -7.83 -8.32
CA VAL A 88 -26.10 -9.05 -7.79
C VAL A 88 -25.60 -9.23 -6.36
N TYR A 89 -26.52 -9.15 -5.40
CA TYR A 89 -26.20 -9.37 -3.99
C TYR A 89 -26.41 -10.85 -3.67
N ASP A 90 -25.30 -11.59 -3.56
CA ASP A 90 -25.25 -12.99 -3.18
C ASP A 90 -24.02 -13.27 -2.31
N GLU A 91 -23.84 -14.53 -1.91
CA GLU A 91 -22.70 -14.94 -1.10
C GLU A 91 -21.36 -14.69 -1.82
N ALA A 92 -21.31 -14.84 -3.15
CA ALA A 92 -20.10 -14.62 -3.94
C ALA A 92 -19.68 -13.14 -3.95
N ALA A 93 -20.65 -12.23 -4.07
CA ALA A 93 -20.45 -10.79 -4.01
C ALA A 93 -19.98 -10.35 -2.61
N VAL A 94 -20.57 -10.91 -1.55
CA VAL A 94 -20.13 -10.67 -0.16
C VAL A 94 -18.71 -11.18 0.07
N ALA A 95 -18.40 -12.39 -0.41
CA ALA A 95 -17.05 -12.95 -0.32
C ALA A 95 -16.03 -12.11 -1.11
N ALA A 96 -16.39 -11.60 -2.29
CA ALA A 96 -15.55 -10.73 -3.10
C ALA A 96 -15.25 -9.41 -2.38
N ARG A 97 -16.26 -8.75 -1.80
CA ARG A 97 -16.10 -7.56 -0.95
C ARG A 97 -15.12 -7.83 0.18
N ASP A 98 -15.29 -8.94 0.90
CA ASP A 98 -14.49 -9.24 2.07
C ASP A 98 -13.04 -9.61 1.73
N ARG A 99 -12.81 -10.26 0.58
CA ARG A 99 -11.46 -10.47 0.02
C ARG A 99 -10.82 -9.14 -0.35
N GLY A 100 -11.54 -8.27 -1.06
CA GLY A 100 -11.06 -6.93 -1.43
C GLY A 100 -10.67 -6.10 -0.21
N ALA A 101 -11.50 -6.09 0.83
CA ALA A 101 -11.21 -5.38 2.06
C ALA A 101 -10.03 -5.99 2.86
N ARG A 102 -9.86 -7.32 2.85
CA ARG A 102 -8.66 -7.96 3.43
C ARG A 102 -7.39 -7.57 2.67
N TYR A 103 -7.46 -7.56 1.34
CA TYR A 103 -6.34 -7.17 0.49
C TYR A 103 -5.96 -5.70 0.71
N ALA A 104 -6.94 -4.79 0.70
CA ALA A 104 -6.72 -3.37 0.98
C ALA A 104 -6.08 -3.14 2.36
N HIS A 105 -6.56 -3.84 3.39
CA HIS A 105 -5.96 -3.74 4.73
C HIS A 105 -4.53 -4.27 4.78
N GLY A 106 -4.25 -5.40 4.11
CA GLY A 106 -2.90 -5.93 3.99
C GLY A 106 -1.96 -4.97 3.25
N GLN A 107 -2.43 -4.39 2.15
CA GLN A 107 -1.68 -3.38 1.39
C GLN A 107 -1.41 -2.12 2.22
N GLU A 108 -2.41 -1.63 2.96
CA GLU A 108 -2.24 -0.46 3.83
C GLU A 108 -1.22 -0.73 4.95
N PHE A 109 -1.28 -1.91 5.57
CA PHE A 109 -0.30 -2.31 6.56
C PHE A 109 1.11 -2.37 5.97
N VAL A 110 1.28 -3.02 4.81
CA VAL A 110 2.56 -3.09 4.10
C VAL A 110 3.05 -1.70 3.73
N HIS A 111 2.18 -0.83 3.20
CA HIS A 111 2.52 0.54 2.84
C HIS A 111 2.99 1.34 4.06
N ARG A 112 2.25 1.29 5.19
CA ARG A 112 2.65 1.97 6.43
C ARG A 112 3.97 1.45 6.99
N PHE A 113 4.17 0.13 6.95
CA PHE A 113 5.43 -0.47 7.40
C PHE A 113 6.61 -0.06 6.51
N LEU A 114 6.44 -0.12 5.18
CA LEU A 114 7.45 0.32 4.23
C LEU A 114 7.70 1.83 4.30
N PHE A 115 6.71 2.63 4.69
CA PHE A 115 6.87 4.07 4.91
C PHE A 115 7.83 4.37 6.07
N LEU A 116 7.87 3.55 7.12
CA LEU A 116 8.91 3.69 8.16
C LEU A 116 10.32 3.42 7.60
N LEU A 117 10.41 2.55 6.60
CA LEU A 117 11.64 2.20 5.90
C LEU A 117 11.87 3.05 4.64
N TYR A 118 11.10 4.12 4.43
CA TYR A 118 11.13 4.94 3.21
C TYR A 118 12.54 5.34 2.75
N PRO A 119 13.45 5.85 3.62
CA PRO A 119 14.80 6.22 3.20
C PRO A 119 15.69 5.00 2.90
N LEU A 120 15.29 3.78 3.25
CA LEU A 120 16.02 2.56 2.91
C LEU A 120 15.53 1.95 1.60
N LEU A 121 14.26 2.20 1.20
CA LEU A 121 13.68 1.63 -0.01
C LEU A 121 14.40 2.06 -1.29
N GLY A 122 14.97 3.26 -1.30
CA GLY A 122 15.70 3.75 -2.47
C GLY A 122 16.99 2.97 -2.78
N PHE A 123 17.53 2.21 -1.81
CA PHE A 123 18.67 1.32 -2.03
C PHE A 123 18.32 0.03 -2.77
N CYS A 124 17.04 -0.35 -2.84
CA CYS A 124 16.60 -1.49 -3.63
C CYS A 124 16.97 -1.33 -5.10
N TRP A 125 17.13 -2.42 -5.84
CA TRP A 125 17.42 -2.38 -7.27
C TRP A 125 16.26 -1.76 -8.06
N SER A 126 16.56 -1.08 -9.16
CA SER A 126 15.61 -0.42 -10.05
C SER A 126 14.43 -1.33 -10.44
N GLY A 127 14.72 -2.59 -10.80
CA GLY A 127 13.68 -3.56 -11.14
C GLY A 127 12.76 -3.93 -9.97
N THR A 128 13.24 -3.89 -8.73
CA THR A 128 12.41 -4.08 -7.54
C THR A 128 11.56 -2.83 -7.27
N LYS A 129 12.12 -1.62 -7.46
CA LYS A 129 11.36 -0.36 -7.33
C LYS A 129 10.18 -0.33 -8.31
N GLU A 130 10.44 -0.67 -9.57
CA GLU A 130 9.43 -0.69 -10.63
C GLU A 130 8.38 -1.78 -10.43
N ARG A 131 8.80 -3.03 -10.19
CA ARG A 131 7.86 -4.17 -10.15
C ARG A 131 7.10 -4.33 -8.84
N VAL A 132 7.70 -3.90 -7.72
CA VAL A 132 7.15 -4.16 -6.37
C VAL A 132 6.72 -2.86 -5.70
N LEU A 133 7.56 -1.84 -5.68
CA LEU A 133 7.28 -0.62 -4.89
C LEU A 133 6.32 0.32 -5.60
N GLN A 134 6.42 0.47 -6.92
CA GLN A 134 5.54 1.36 -7.69
C GLN A 134 4.06 0.93 -7.67
N PRO A 135 3.70 -0.37 -7.81
CA PRO A 135 2.31 -0.81 -7.62
C PRO A 135 1.77 -0.60 -6.20
N LEU A 136 2.65 -0.49 -5.20
CA LEU A 136 2.31 -0.16 -3.81
C LEU A 136 2.19 1.36 -3.57
N GLY A 137 2.34 2.18 -4.61
CA GLY A 137 2.19 3.64 -4.56
C GLY A 137 3.48 4.42 -4.24
N PHE A 138 4.64 3.77 -4.17
CA PHE A 138 5.91 4.46 -3.93
C PHE A 138 6.50 5.03 -5.23
N VAL A 139 6.88 6.30 -5.21
CA VAL A 139 7.50 6.97 -6.38
C VAL A 139 9.01 6.72 -6.37
N PRO A 140 9.58 6.00 -7.37
CA PRO A 140 11.00 5.61 -7.39
C PRO A 140 11.99 6.75 -7.20
N VAL A 141 11.72 7.90 -7.83
CA VAL A 141 12.55 9.10 -7.72
C VAL A 141 12.60 9.62 -6.28
N SER A 142 11.44 9.69 -5.61
CA SER A 142 11.35 10.23 -4.25
C SER A 142 12.00 9.31 -3.21
N ILE A 143 11.79 7.99 -3.29
CA ILE A 143 12.49 7.04 -2.40
C ILE A 143 14.00 7.04 -2.64
N THR A 144 14.44 7.20 -3.90
CA THR A 144 15.87 7.30 -4.22
C THR A 144 16.44 8.58 -3.64
N ALA A 145 15.82 9.73 -3.85
CA ALA A 145 16.28 11.01 -3.28
C ALA A 145 16.41 10.95 -1.75
N ALA A 146 15.42 10.38 -1.05
CA ALA A 146 15.48 10.22 0.41
C ALA A 146 16.65 9.31 0.84
N SER A 147 16.85 8.18 0.16
CA SER A 147 17.96 7.27 0.45
C SER A 147 19.34 7.85 0.10
N THR A 148 19.45 8.65 -0.96
CA THR A 148 20.68 9.36 -1.32
C THR A 148 21.01 10.44 -0.29
N ALA A 149 20.01 11.14 0.26
CA ALA A 149 20.22 12.07 1.36
C ALA A 149 20.70 11.36 2.63
N LEU A 150 20.11 10.20 2.96
CA LEU A 150 20.57 9.37 4.07
C LEU A 150 22.01 8.88 3.87
N GLU A 151 22.31 8.38 2.68
CA GLU A 151 23.64 7.92 2.29
C GLU A 151 24.69 9.03 2.37
N PHE A 152 24.37 10.22 1.87
CA PHE A 152 25.21 11.40 2.01
C PHE A 152 25.48 11.73 3.49
N GLY A 153 24.45 11.68 4.33
CA GLY A 153 24.60 11.88 5.78
C GLY A 153 25.53 10.84 6.43
N LEU A 154 25.43 9.57 6.03
CA LEU A 154 26.32 8.50 6.50
C LEU A 154 27.76 8.69 6.01
N ALA A 155 27.95 9.05 4.74
CA ALA A 155 29.27 9.36 4.18
C ALA A 155 29.92 10.56 4.88
N LEU A 156 29.14 11.62 5.15
CA LEU A 156 29.60 12.79 5.88
C LEU A 156 30.00 12.43 7.32
N LEU A 157 29.15 11.68 8.03
CA LEU A 157 29.45 11.21 9.39
C LEU A 157 30.74 10.37 9.41
N GLN A 158 30.87 9.41 8.49
CA GLN A 158 32.07 8.59 8.37
C GLN A 158 33.32 9.43 8.06
N GLY A 159 33.21 10.43 7.19
CA GLY A 159 34.28 11.37 6.88
C GLY A 159 34.71 12.20 8.10
N ILE A 160 33.76 12.65 8.92
CA ILE A 160 34.03 13.37 10.18
C ILE A 160 34.76 12.45 11.17
N LEU A 161 34.26 11.24 11.39
CA LEU A 161 34.88 10.28 12.31
C LEU A 161 36.31 9.95 11.85
N PHE A 162 36.50 9.63 10.57
CA PHE A 162 37.80 9.29 10.01
C PHE A 162 38.79 10.46 10.08
N GLY A 163 38.37 11.66 9.66
CA GLY A 163 39.24 12.84 9.57
C GLY A 163 39.54 13.50 10.91
N TYR A 164 38.56 13.55 11.83
CA TYR A 164 38.70 14.26 13.10
C TYR A 164 39.08 13.34 14.26
N LEU A 165 38.48 12.14 14.35
CA LEU A 165 38.72 11.20 15.45
C LEU A 165 39.77 10.12 15.12
N GLY A 166 40.37 10.19 13.94
CA GLY A 166 41.44 9.28 13.53
C GLY A 166 40.99 7.84 13.29
N GLY A 167 39.69 7.60 13.08
CA GLY A 167 39.12 6.28 12.79
C GLY A 167 37.63 6.39 12.48
N GLY A 168 37.13 5.58 11.54
CA GLY A 168 35.71 5.58 11.18
C GLY A 168 34.85 4.75 12.15
N VAL A 169 33.60 4.51 11.79
CA VAL A 169 32.64 3.79 12.64
C VAL A 169 33.18 2.44 13.13
N PHE A 170 33.89 1.68 12.28
CA PHE A 170 34.39 0.36 12.67
C PHE A 170 35.54 0.45 13.66
N ALA A 171 36.49 1.36 13.45
CA ALA A 171 37.56 1.62 14.41
C ALA A 171 37.01 2.08 15.77
N GLN A 172 35.99 2.94 15.79
CA GLN A 172 35.34 3.41 17.02
C GLN A 172 34.56 2.28 17.72
N ALA A 173 33.82 1.46 16.97
CA ALA A 173 33.07 0.32 17.52
C ALA A 173 33.99 -0.72 18.16
N GLN A 174 35.12 -1.05 17.49
CA GLN A 174 36.13 -1.94 18.06
C GLN A 174 36.73 -1.35 19.33
N SER A 175 37.03 -0.05 19.34
CA SER A 175 37.56 0.66 20.52
C SER A 175 36.58 0.65 21.69
N ALA A 176 35.27 0.75 21.42
CA ALA A 176 34.23 0.71 22.45
C ALA A 176 34.00 -0.71 23.02
N MET A 177 34.19 -1.76 22.20
CA MET A 177 34.00 -3.15 22.62
C MET A 177 35.25 -3.76 23.28
N ALA A 178 36.44 -3.26 22.94
CA ALA A 178 37.68 -3.71 23.56
C ALA A 178 37.80 -3.15 24.98
N LEU A 179 37.78 -4.03 25.99
CA LEU A 179 38.10 -3.68 27.40
C LEU A 179 39.55 -3.22 27.60
N HIS A 180 40.40 -3.29 26.57
CA HIS A 180 41.79 -2.85 26.61
C HIS A 180 42.04 -1.67 25.66
N PRO A 181 42.83 -0.67 26.10
CA PRO A 181 43.13 0.51 25.30
C PRO A 181 43.93 0.14 24.04
N ALA A 182 43.22 0.18 22.91
CA ALA A 182 43.66 0.46 21.54
C ALA A 182 45.09 0.04 21.16
N THR A 183 45.32 -1.25 20.92
CA THR A 183 46.26 -1.59 19.84
C THR A 183 45.61 -1.19 18.52
N PHE A 184 46.12 -0.10 17.94
CA PHE A 184 45.77 0.39 16.62
C PHE A 184 45.89 -0.73 15.58
N ASP A 185 44.76 -1.24 15.08
CA ASP A 185 44.78 -2.25 14.03
C ASP A 185 44.59 -1.58 12.66
N PRO A 186 45.65 -1.43 11.83
CA PRO A 186 45.59 -0.80 10.51
C PRO A 186 44.52 -1.35 9.54
N PRO A 187 44.09 -2.63 9.55
CA PRO A 187 43.00 -3.10 8.69
C PRO A 187 41.68 -2.37 8.89
N SER A 188 41.33 -1.97 10.12
CA SER A 188 40.06 -1.29 10.41
C SER A 188 39.94 0.05 9.66
N ARG A 189 41.02 0.82 9.60
CA ARG A 189 41.08 2.11 8.90
C ARG A 189 40.93 1.97 7.40
N LEU A 190 41.52 0.93 6.80
CA LEU A 190 41.37 0.67 5.37
C LEU A 190 39.93 0.28 5.02
N VAL A 191 39.28 -0.50 5.89
CA VAL A 191 37.86 -0.82 5.74
C VAL A 191 37.01 0.45 5.86
N ASP A 192 37.24 1.28 6.88
CA ASP A 192 36.52 2.54 7.08
C ASP A 192 36.67 3.49 5.88
N LEU A 193 37.89 3.62 5.34
CA LEU A 193 38.19 4.40 4.15
C LEU A 193 37.50 3.81 2.90
N GLY A 194 37.56 2.49 2.73
CA GLY A 194 36.90 1.80 1.63
C GLY A 194 35.39 2.03 1.64
N ILE A 195 34.75 1.91 2.79
CA ILE A 195 33.31 2.16 2.97
C ILE A 195 32.99 3.63 2.67
N PHE A 196 33.79 4.58 3.18
CA PHE A 196 33.61 6.00 2.88
C PHE A 196 33.64 6.27 1.38
N LEU A 197 34.64 5.75 0.67
CA LEU A 197 34.79 5.94 -0.78
C LEU A 197 33.62 5.29 -1.55
N VAL A 198 33.19 4.10 -1.16
CA VAL A 198 32.06 3.40 -1.80
C VAL A 198 30.77 4.20 -1.63
N LEU A 199 30.44 4.64 -0.41
CA LEU A 199 29.24 5.44 -0.14
C LEU A 199 29.30 6.79 -0.87
N LEU A 200 30.46 7.46 -0.90
CA LEU A 200 30.60 8.74 -1.58
C LEU A 200 30.39 8.60 -3.09
N LEU A 201 31.01 7.59 -3.72
CA LEU A 201 30.87 7.34 -5.15
C LEU A 201 29.44 6.95 -5.53
N ASP A 202 28.81 6.05 -4.77
CA ASP A 202 27.43 5.65 -5.01
C ASP A 202 26.46 6.83 -4.84
N CYS A 203 26.63 7.63 -3.79
CA CYS A 203 25.88 8.86 -3.56
C CYS A 203 25.97 9.83 -4.74
N VAL A 204 27.17 10.11 -5.25
CA VAL A 204 27.37 11.01 -6.41
C VAL A 204 26.67 10.46 -7.65
N MET A 205 26.83 9.15 -7.92
CA MET A 205 26.21 8.52 -9.08
C MET A 205 24.69 8.58 -9.01
N ARG A 206 24.09 8.23 -7.87
CA ARG A 206 22.63 8.25 -7.69
C ARG A 206 22.07 9.67 -7.65
N TYR A 207 22.79 10.62 -7.05
CA TYR A 207 22.41 12.03 -7.10
C TYR A 207 22.39 12.57 -8.53
N SER A 208 23.38 12.19 -9.35
CA SER A 208 23.41 12.58 -10.77
C SER A 208 22.22 12.04 -11.55
N GLN A 209 21.76 10.82 -11.26
CA GLN A 209 20.58 10.21 -11.89
C GLN A 209 19.30 10.95 -11.53
N VAL A 210 19.16 11.33 -10.25
CA VAL A 210 18.02 12.15 -9.78
C VAL A 210 18.02 13.52 -10.47
N LEU A 211 19.18 14.18 -10.60
CA LEU A 211 19.28 15.48 -11.30
C LEU A 211 18.98 15.39 -12.80
N ARG A 212 19.29 14.26 -13.44
CA ARG A 212 18.94 14.01 -14.85
C ARG A 212 17.44 13.75 -15.06
N GLY A 213 16.69 13.49 -14.00
CA GLY A 213 15.28 13.12 -14.09
C GLY A 213 15.06 11.68 -14.57
N ASP A 214 16.00 10.77 -14.28
CA ASP A 214 15.82 9.34 -14.59
C ASP A 214 14.55 8.84 -13.89
N GLU A 215 13.59 8.24 -14.62
CA GLU A 215 12.28 7.83 -14.08
C GLU A 215 12.41 6.78 -12.96
N VAL A 216 13.37 5.86 -13.12
CA VAL A 216 13.69 4.81 -12.15
C VAL A 216 15.21 4.81 -11.90
N PRO A 217 15.70 5.66 -10.98
CA PRO A 217 17.12 5.70 -10.65
C PRO A 217 17.62 4.35 -10.12
N ASP A 218 18.90 4.08 -10.31
CA ASP A 218 19.54 2.85 -9.88
C ASP A 218 19.51 2.71 -8.34
N GLY A 219 19.52 1.46 -7.87
CA GLY A 219 19.72 1.12 -6.46
C GLY A 219 21.16 1.30 -6.00
N PHE A 220 21.42 0.88 -4.76
CA PHE A 220 22.77 0.89 -4.18
C PHE A 220 23.71 0.03 -5.03
N LEU A 221 24.77 0.65 -5.54
CA LEU A 221 25.83 0.03 -6.38
C LEU A 221 25.33 -0.65 -7.65
N GLU A 222 24.06 -0.49 -8.03
CA GLU A 222 23.51 -1.15 -9.21
C GLU A 222 24.16 -0.63 -10.51
N TRP A 223 24.56 0.64 -10.52
CA TRP A 223 25.25 1.26 -11.65
C TRP A 223 26.53 0.50 -12.06
N LEU A 224 27.28 -0.07 -11.10
CA LEU A 224 28.48 -0.88 -11.37
C LEU A 224 28.17 -2.10 -12.26
N PHE A 225 27.00 -2.71 -12.08
CA PHE A 225 26.58 -3.87 -12.87
C PHE A 225 26.00 -3.45 -14.22
N ARG A 226 25.31 -2.31 -14.30
CA ARG A 226 24.72 -1.80 -15.55
C ARG A 226 25.76 -1.29 -16.55
N PHE A 227 26.87 -0.70 -16.09
CA PHE A 227 27.99 -0.33 -16.98
C PHE A 227 28.50 -1.52 -17.82
N ARG A 228 28.43 -2.74 -17.28
CA ARG A 228 28.81 -3.96 -18.02
C ARG A 228 27.79 -4.38 -19.06
N ARG A 229 26.50 -4.07 -18.87
CA ARG A 229 25.42 -4.47 -19.79
C ARG A 229 25.32 -3.56 -21.01
N LYS A 230 25.49 -2.24 -20.84
CA LYS A 230 25.40 -1.26 -21.93
C LYS A 230 26.52 -1.39 -22.98
N ARG A 231 27.65 -2.01 -22.62
CA ARG A 231 28.76 -2.33 -23.56
C ARG A 231 28.51 -3.56 -24.45
N ARG A 232 27.44 -4.32 -24.23
CA ARG A 232 27.16 -5.58 -24.96
C ARG A 232 26.07 -5.47 -26.01
N THR A 233 25.35 -4.35 -26.10
CA THR A 233 24.47 -4.07 -27.24
C THR A 233 25.33 -3.58 -28.40
N PRO A 234 25.47 -4.35 -29.49
CA PRO A 234 26.16 -3.87 -30.67
C PRO A 234 25.42 -2.64 -31.23
N PRO A 235 26.14 -1.68 -31.83
CA PRO A 235 25.47 -0.61 -32.58
C PRO A 235 24.65 -1.23 -33.71
N GLU A 236 23.37 -0.84 -33.79
CA GLU A 236 22.52 -1.10 -34.96
C GLU A 236 23.01 -0.31 -36.18
#